data_AF-A0A1M5VWI9-F1
#
_entry.id   AF-A0A1M5VWI9-F1
#
_cell.length_a   1.000
_cell.length_b   1.000
_cell.length_c   1.000
_cell.angle_alpha   90.00
_cell.angle_beta   90.00
_cell.angle_gamma   90.00
#
_symmetry.space_group_name_H-M   'P 1'
#
loop_
_entity.id
_entity.type
_entity.pdbx_description
1 polymer ?
#
loop_
_entity_poly.entity_id
_entity_poly.type
_entity_poly.pdbx_seq_one_letter_code
_entity_poly.pdbx_strand_id
1 'polypeptide(L)'
;MSDSRRPEMKPSVHTMIASIPFALLAARIALWLLIAASALLLLPLANLQSLHLQEWVGRNGFSLGLTVVLSGSYLLAHGLMLGVSGLTQKQQRKLAEQRLQQKLQLLDGQERAVLREYLLQSKSTLAMPLTHPTVNELMQSGVLVQAGATEHYAIEGPVAPLKIANGAKARLTRQLLRLPEGQLDEQQKAALMASRPEFMAGKRSRRQAA
;
A
#
# COMPACT_ATOMS: atom_id res chain seq x y z
N MET A 1 -47.03 18.47 -12.51
CA MET A 1 -45.55 18.54 -12.60
C MET A 1 -44.99 17.95 -11.31
N SER A 2 -44.71 16.65 -11.18
CA SER A 2 -43.77 15.82 -11.94
C SER A 2 -42.39 16.48 -12.04
N ASP A 3 -41.48 16.18 -11.11
CA ASP A 3 -40.14 15.69 -11.48
C ASP A 3 -39.40 15.03 -10.29
N SER A 4 -39.38 13.70 -10.34
CA SER A 4 -38.29 12.77 -10.04
C SER A 4 -37.28 13.09 -8.92
N ARG A 5 -37.54 12.51 -7.73
CA ARG A 5 -36.48 12.09 -6.79
C ARG A 5 -35.69 10.92 -7.40
N ARG A 6 -34.54 11.21 -8.00
CA ARG A 6 -33.55 10.19 -8.39
C ARG A 6 -32.83 9.68 -7.13
N PRO A 7 -32.83 8.37 -6.82
CA PRO A 7 -31.89 7.82 -5.87
C PRO A 7 -30.50 7.72 -6.52
N GLU A 8 -29.51 8.32 -5.87
CA GLU A 8 -28.10 8.20 -6.26
C GLU A 8 -27.65 6.73 -6.16
N MET A 9 -27.26 6.16 -7.29
CA MET A 9 -26.53 4.89 -7.32
C MET A 9 -25.14 5.11 -6.72
N LYS A 10 -24.89 4.54 -5.54
CA LYS A 10 -23.52 4.27 -5.07
C LYS A 10 -22.87 3.28 -6.04
N PRO A 11 -21.72 3.60 -6.66
CA PRO A 11 -20.90 2.55 -7.25
C PRO A 11 -20.31 1.72 -6.12
N SER A 12 -20.78 0.47 -6.01
CA SER A 12 -20.22 -0.54 -5.12
C SER A 12 -18.80 -0.87 -5.55
N VAL A 13 -17.82 -0.21 -4.94
CA VAL A 13 -16.39 -0.51 -5.07
C VAL A 13 -16.04 -1.69 -4.17
N HIS A 14 -16.68 -2.84 -4.39
CA HIS A 14 -16.39 -4.10 -3.68
C HIS A 14 -16.33 -5.28 -4.65
N THR A 15 -15.44 -5.18 -5.64
CA THR A 15 -14.96 -6.31 -6.43
C THR A 15 -13.48 -6.14 -6.74
N MET A 16 -12.69 -5.88 -5.70
CA MET A 16 -11.25 -6.11 -5.76
C MET A 16 -10.87 -7.05 -4.61
N ILE A 17 -10.12 -8.11 -4.96
CA ILE A 17 -9.42 -9.04 -4.05
C ILE A 17 -10.28 -10.25 -3.58
N ALA A 18 -10.89 -10.99 -4.52
CA ALA A 18 -11.31 -12.38 -4.27
C ALA A 18 -10.98 -13.37 -5.42
N SER A 19 -10.30 -12.92 -6.49
CA SER A 19 -9.99 -13.75 -7.66
C SER A 19 -8.60 -14.40 -7.63
N ILE A 20 -7.77 -14.08 -6.62
CA ILE A 20 -6.43 -14.63 -6.46
C ILE A 20 -6.41 -16.17 -6.35
N PRO A 21 -7.33 -16.87 -5.65
CA PRO A 21 -7.26 -18.33 -5.57
C PRO A 21 -7.56 -18.99 -6.92
N PHE A 22 -8.50 -18.45 -7.70
CA PHE A 22 -8.91 -19.06 -8.96
C PHE A 22 -7.80 -19.00 -10.02
N ALA A 23 -7.12 -17.86 -10.15
CA ALA A 23 -6.00 -17.72 -11.09
C ALA A 23 -4.83 -18.65 -10.74
N LEU A 24 -4.51 -18.80 -9.45
CA LEU A 24 -3.45 -19.71 -9.00
C LEU A 24 -3.82 -21.18 -9.22
N LEU A 25 -5.09 -21.55 -9.03
CA LEU A 25 -5.60 -22.89 -9.34
C LEU A 25 -5.55 -23.16 -10.84
N ALA A 26 -6.02 -22.22 -11.67
CA ALA A 26 -5.96 -22.34 -13.13
C ALA A 26 -4.53 -22.46 -13.65
N ALA A 27 -3.58 -21.67 -13.12
CA ALA A 27 -2.16 -21.78 -13.45
C ALA A 27 -1.57 -23.12 -13.01
N ARG A 28 -1.91 -23.63 -11.82
CA ARG A 28 -1.50 -24.97 -11.38
C ARG A 28 -2.05 -26.06 -12.30
N ILE A 29 -3.33 -26.00 -12.66
CA ILE A 29 -3.97 -26.96 -13.57
C ILE A 29 -3.32 -26.89 -14.96
N ALA A 30 -3.10 -25.69 -15.50
CA ALA A 30 -2.42 -25.49 -16.77
C ALA A 30 -0.98 -26.04 -16.74
N LEU A 31 -0.25 -25.89 -15.63
CA LEU A 31 1.09 -26.45 -15.44
C LEU A 31 1.06 -27.98 -15.44
N TRP A 32 0.14 -28.59 -14.70
CA TRP A 32 -0.02 -30.05 -14.70
C TRP A 32 -0.46 -30.58 -16.07
N LEU A 33 -1.35 -29.88 -16.77
CA LEU A 33 -1.73 -30.20 -18.16
C LEU A 33 -0.55 -30.11 -19.11
N LEU A 34 0.26 -29.05 -19.01
CA LEU A 34 1.46 -28.88 -19.82
C LEU A 34 2.45 -30.00 -19.56
N ILE A 35 2.73 -30.31 -18.30
CA ILE A 35 3.65 -31.39 -17.91
C ILE A 35 3.12 -32.74 -18.39
N ALA A 36 1.84 -33.04 -18.19
CA ALA A 36 1.24 -34.30 -18.60
C ALA A 36 1.20 -34.47 -20.13
N ALA A 37 0.78 -33.44 -20.86
CA ALA A 37 0.70 -33.48 -22.32
C ALA A 37 2.09 -33.47 -22.96
N SER A 38 3.04 -32.70 -22.41
CA SER A 38 4.44 -32.72 -22.86
C SER A 38 5.11 -34.06 -22.55
N ALA A 39 4.94 -34.62 -21.35
CA ALA A 39 5.47 -35.94 -21.02
C ALA A 39 4.90 -37.02 -21.95
N LEU A 40 3.58 -36.99 -22.22
CA LEU A 40 2.94 -37.95 -23.11
C LEU A 40 3.44 -37.84 -24.56
N LEU A 41 3.77 -36.62 -25.02
CA LEU A 41 4.28 -36.37 -26.38
C LEU A 41 5.78 -36.71 -26.53
N LEU A 42 6.57 -36.53 -25.47
CA LEU A 42 8.00 -36.87 -25.44
C LEU A 42 8.26 -38.35 -25.07
N LEU A 43 7.22 -39.14 -24.82
CA LEU A 43 7.36 -40.55 -24.46
C LEU A 43 7.79 -41.39 -25.68
N PRO A 44 8.85 -42.22 -25.56
CA PRO A 44 9.28 -43.09 -26.65
C PRO A 44 8.21 -44.15 -26.96
N LEU A 45 8.02 -44.47 -28.25
CA LEU A 45 6.96 -45.36 -28.75
C LEU A 45 6.92 -46.73 -28.05
N ALA A 46 8.06 -47.27 -27.63
CA ALA A 46 8.16 -48.54 -26.92
C ALA A 46 7.35 -48.56 -25.61
N ASN A 47 7.31 -47.43 -24.89
CA ASN A 47 6.58 -47.32 -23.61
C ASN A 47 5.09 -47.03 -23.83
N LEU A 48 4.72 -46.46 -24.98
CA LEU A 48 3.31 -46.26 -25.37
C LEU A 48 2.65 -47.58 -25.79
N GLN A 49 3.43 -48.51 -26.35
CA GLN A 49 2.99 -49.86 -26.69
C GLN A 49 2.65 -50.70 -25.46
N SER A 50 3.51 -50.69 -24.42
CA SER A 50 3.24 -51.41 -23.17
C SER A 50 1.98 -50.92 -22.43
N LEU A 51 1.54 -49.68 -22.72
CA LEU A 51 0.38 -49.05 -22.10
C LEU A 51 -0.88 -49.08 -22.98
N HIS A 52 -0.83 -49.71 -24.17
CA HIS A 52 -1.93 -49.73 -25.17
C HIS A 52 -2.44 -48.33 -25.59
N LEU A 53 -1.67 -47.28 -25.35
CA LEU A 53 -2.03 -45.89 -25.61
C LEU A 53 -1.56 -45.38 -26.99
N GLN A 54 -0.83 -46.21 -27.74
CA GLN A 54 -0.21 -45.86 -29.02
C GLN A 54 -1.23 -45.42 -30.09
N GLU A 55 -2.33 -46.15 -30.25
CA GLU A 55 -3.36 -45.80 -31.25
C GLU A 55 -4.10 -44.51 -30.89
N TRP A 56 -4.31 -44.27 -29.60
CA TRP A 56 -5.01 -43.08 -29.11
C TRP A 56 -4.16 -41.81 -29.29
N VAL A 57 -2.87 -41.89 -28.97
CA VAL A 57 -1.91 -40.79 -29.20
C VAL A 57 -1.70 -40.56 -30.70
N GLY A 58 -1.65 -41.62 -31.51
CA GLY A 58 -1.58 -41.50 -32.96
C GLY A 58 -2.79 -40.79 -33.57
N ARG A 59 -3.99 -41.08 -33.06
CA ARG A 59 -5.25 -40.46 -33.53
C ARG A 59 -5.48 -39.04 -32.99
N ASN A 60 -5.01 -38.74 -31.78
CA ASN A 60 -5.25 -37.46 -31.08
C ASN A 60 -3.99 -36.59 -30.92
N GLY A 61 -2.89 -36.91 -31.60
CA GLY A 61 -1.63 -36.17 -31.47
C GLY A 61 -1.75 -34.68 -31.76
N PHE A 62 -2.64 -34.29 -32.68
CA PHE A 62 -2.91 -32.89 -32.99
C PHE A 62 -3.56 -32.13 -31.81
N SER A 63 -4.57 -32.71 -31.16
CA SER A 63 -5.22 -32.06 -30.01
C SER A 63 -4.30 -31.99 -28.80
N LEU A 64 -3.44 -32.99 -28.59
CA LEU A 64 -2.38 -32.96 -27.57
C LEU A 64 -1.41 -31.80 -27.82
N GLY A 65 -0.93 -31.62 -29.05
CA GLY A 65 -0.10 -30.47 -29.42
C GLY A 65 -0.79 -29.13 -29.15
N LEU A 66 -2.06 -29.00 -29.52
CA LEU A 66 -2.84 -27.78 -29.28
C LEU A 66 -2.97 -27.46 -27.79
N THR A 67 -3.21 -28.47 -26.94
CA THR A 67 -3.30 -28.28 -25.48
C THR A 67 -1.97 -27.84 -24.87
N VAL A 68 -0.84 -28.37 -25.35
CA VAL A 68 0.51 -27.95 -24.93
C VAL A 68 0.76 -26.48 -25.31
N VAL A 69 0.45 -26.10 -26.54
CA VAL A 69 0.62 -24.72 -27.01
C VAL A 69 -0.27 -23.76 -26.22
N LEU A 70 -1.53 -24.12 -25.99
CA LEU A 70 -2.49 -23.27 -25.28
C LEU A 70 -2.12 -23.09 -23.80
N SER A 71 -1.79 -24.18 -23.11
CA SER A 71 -1.37 -24.14 -21.70
C SER A 71 -0.03 -23.42 -21.52
N GLY A 72 0.93 -23.66 -22.42
CA GLY A 72 2.21 -22.96 -22.44
C GLY A 72 2.06 -21.45 -22.65
N SER A 73 1.24 -21.04 -23.63
CA SER A 73 0.93 -19.63 -23.89
C SER A 73 0.29 -18.94 -22.68
N TYR A 74 -0.70 -19.60 -22.05
CA TYR A 74 -1.35 -19.08 -20.85
C TYR A 74 -0.36 -18.90 -19.68
N LEU A 75 0.50 -19.90 -19.41
CA LEU A 75 1.51 -19.83 -18.35
C LEU A 75 2.55 -18.74 -18.61
N LEU A 76 2.99 -18.58 -19.86
CA LEU A 76 3.91 -17.51 -20.24
C LEU A 76 3.29 -16.14 -20.00
N ALA A 77 2.06 -15.90 -20.46
CA ALA A 77 1.37 -14.64 -20.24
C ALA A 77 1.18 -14.34 -18.75
N HIS A 78 0.79 -15.35 -17.96
CA HIS A 78 0.60 -15.20 -16.52
C HIS A 78 1.94 -14.93 -15.80
N GLY A 79 3.01 -15.65 -16.16
CA GLY A 79 4.34 -15.46 -15.62
C GLY A 79 4.89 -14.06 -15.90
N LEU A 80 4.71 -13.55 -17.12
CA LEU A 80 5.10 -12.19 -17.48
C LEU A 80 4.35 -11.14 -16.67
N MET A 81 3.03 -11.29 -16.49
CA MET A 81 2.23 -10.35 -15.70
C MET A 81 2.66 -10.32 -14.22
N LEU A 82 2.95 -11.48 -13.64
CA LEU A 82 3.49 -11.59 -12.28
C LEU A 82 4.89 -10.99 -12.17
N GLY A 83 5.75 -11.21 -13.16
CA GLY A 83 7.08 -10.64 -13.23
C GLY A 83 7.06 -9.11 -13.26
N VAL A 84 6.27 -8.52 -14.16
CA VAL A 84 6.15 -7.06 -14.32
C VAL A 84 5.53 -6.42 -13.08
N SER A 85 4.47 -6.99 -12.51
CA SER A 85 3.86 -6.46 -11.28
C SER A 85 4.81 -6.54 -10.08
N GLY A 86 5.59 -7.61 -9.95
CA GLY A 86 6.63 -7.72 -8.92
C GLY A 86 7.75 -6.69 -9.08
N LEU A 87 8.20 -6.43 -10.31
CA LEU A 87 9.24 -5.43 -10.58
C LEU A 87 8.74 -4.00 -10.35
N THR A 88 7.54 -3.67 -10.82
CA THR A 88 6.95 -2.33 -10.63
C THR A 88 6.69 -2.05 -9.15
N GLN A 89 6.18 -3.02 -8.38
CA GLN A 89 5.98 -2.86 -6.94
C GLN A 89 7.31 -2.59 -6.19
N LYS A 90 8.38 -3.29 -6.55
CA LYS A 90 9.71 -3.06 -5.96
C LYS A 90 10.24 -1.66 -6.29
N GLN A 91 10.09 -1.22 -7.53
CA GLN A 91 10.50 0.13 -7.93
C GLN A 91 9.68 1.21 -7.22
N GLN A 92 8.36 1.05 -7.14
CA GLN A 92 7.50 2.00 -6.44
C GLN A 92 7.84 2.11 -4.95
N ARG A 93 8.14 0.98 -4.28
CA ARG A 93 8.61 0.99 -2.88
C ARG A 93 9.91 1.75 -2.72
N LYS A 94 10.90 1.51 -3.59
CA LYS A 94 12.17 2.24 -3.56
C LYS A 94 11.98 3.74 -3.77
N LEU A 95 11.15 4.14 -4.74
CA LEU A 95 10.84 5.54 -5.00
C LEU A 95 10.11 6.20 -3.82
N ALA A 96 9.15 5.49 -3.20
CA ALA A 96 8.46 5.98 -2.00
C ALA A 96 9.43 6.17 -0.82
N GLU A 97 10.34 5.22 -0.60
CA GLU A 97 11.37 5.34 0.43
C GLU A 97 12.33 6.50 0.17
N GLN A 98 12.75 6.70 -1.09
CA GLN A 98 13.60 7.83 -1.47
C GLN A 98 12.91 9.17 -1.26
N ARG A 99 11.64 9.31 -1.67
CA ARG A 99 10.84 10.53 -1.42
C ARG A 99 10.71 10.82 0.07
N LEU A 100 10.44 9.79 0.87
CA LEU A 100 10.40 9.90 2.33
C LEU A 100 11.75 10.36 2.89
N GLN A 101 12.87 9.81 2.41
CA GLN A 101 14.21 10.25 2.83
C GLN A 101 14.51 11.70 2.47
N GLN A 102 14.25 12.08 1.23
CA GLN A 102 14.49 13.44 0.75
C GLN A 102 13.65 14.44 1.54
N LYS A 103 12.36 14.13 1.78
CA LYS A 103 11.51 14.97 2.61
C LYS A 103 12.01 15.02 4.06
N LEU A 104 12.50 13.91 4.61
CA LEU A 104 13.10 13.88 5.94
C LEU A 104 14.40 14.72 6.04
N GLN A 105 15.13 14.93 4.95
CA GLN A 105 16.32 15.79 4.93
C GLN A 105 15.95 17.28 4.81
N LEU A 106 14.85 17.58 4.12
CA LEU A 106 14.39 18.93 3.80
C LEU A 106 13.07 19.26 4.51
N LEU A 107 12.99 19.02 5.84
CA LEU A 107 11.82 19.45 6.61
C LEU A 107 11.79 20.96 6.76
N ASP A 108 10.61 21.53 6.51
CA ASP A 108 10.32 22.90 6.85
C ASP A 108 10.14 23.08 8.38
N GLY A 109 10.27 24.31 8.87
CA GLY A 109 10.13 24.67 10.28
C GLY A 109 8.79 24.22 10.87
N GLN A 110 7.70 24.40 10.13
CA GLN A 110 6.34 23.99 10.54
C GLN A 110 6.18 22.47 10.60
N GLU A 111 6.72 21.74 9.62
CA GLU A 111 6.69 20.28 9.57
C GLU A 111 7.45 19.66 10.75
N ARG A 112 8.63 20.23 11.04
CA ARG A 112 9.44 19.82 12.19
C ARG A 112 8.71 20.09 13.50
N ALA A 113 7.96 21.18 13.62
CA ALA A 113 7.15 21.46 14.80
C ALA A 113 6.04 20.42 15.01
N VAL A 114 5.37 19.99 13.93
CA VAL A 114 4.38 18.91 13.98
C VAL A 114 4.99 17.59 14.46
N LEU A 115 6.11 17.18 13.86
CA LEU A 115 6.79 15.94 14.27
C LEU A 115 7.36 16.01 15.70
N ARG A 116 7.77 17.20 16.14
CA ARG A 116 8.20 17.44 17.51
C ARG A 116 7.07 17.21 18.50
N GLU A 117 5.85 17.65 18.19
CA GLU A 117 4.69 17.48 19.07
C GLU A 117 4.35 16.00 19.28
N TYR A 118 4.57 15.13 18.30
CA TYR A 118 4.46 13.67 18.49
C TYR A 118 5.43 13.15 19.55
N LEU A 119 6.69 13.60 19.53
CA LEU A 119 7.67 13.19 20.53
C LEU A 119 7.38 13.78 21.91
N LEU A 120 6.97 15.05 21.97
CA LEU A 120 6.62 15.73 23.22
C LEU A 120 5.41 15.09 23.90
N GLN A 121 4.39 14.67 23.14
CA GLN A 121 3.22 14.02 23.69
C GLN A 121 3.42 12.52 23.95
N SER A 122 4.51 11.92 23.44
CA SER A 122 4.78 10.47 23.52
C SER A 122 3.60 9.60 23.04
N LYS A 123 2.76 10.13 22.14
CA LYS A 123 1.58 9.44 21.60
C LYS A 123 1.88 8.88 20.22
N SER A 124 1.42 7.67 19.95
CA SER A 124 1.57 7.00 18.65
C SER A 124 0.64 7.57 17.58
N THR A 125 -0.48 8.15 18.00
CA THR A 125 -1.49 8.77 17.14
C THR A 125 -1.85 10.16 17.64
N LEU A 126 -2.04 11.09 16.71
CA LEU A 126 -2.44 12.46 17.00
C LEU A 126 -3.52 12.89 16.01
N ALA A 127 -4.61 13.45 16.53
CA ALA A 127 -5.69 13.96 15.70
C ALA A 127 -5.27 15.29 15.06
N MET A 128 -5.22 15.34 13.74
CA MET A 128 -4.80 16.52 12.97
C MET A 128 -5.79 16.86 11.85
N PRO A 129 -5.96 18.15 11.54
CA PRO A 129 -6.79 18.59 10.42
C PRO A 129 -6.14 18.20 9.09
N LEU A 130 -6.90 17.53 8.23
CA LEU A 130 -6.44 17.12 6.89
C LEU A 130 -6.36 18.30 5.91
N THR A 131 -7.06 19.40 6.22
CA THR A 131 -7.11 20.62 5.41
C THR A 131 -5.86 21.47 5.51
N HIS A 132 -5.02 21.25 6.54
CA HIS A 132 -3.81 22.05 6.73
C HIS A 132 -2.70 21.64 5.75
N PRO A 133 -2.07 22.58 5.02
CA PRO A 133 -1.10 22.26 3.97
C PRO A 133 0.08 21.43 4.48
N THR A 134 0.66 21.78 5.63
CA THR A 134 1.76 21.03 6.28
C THR A 134 1.40 19.57 6.59
N VAL A 135 0.14 19.31 6.99
CA VAL A 135 -0.30 17.94 7.31
C VAL A 135 -0.47 17.14 6.03
N ASN A 136 -1.04 17.76 4.99
CA ASN A 136 -1.21 17.16 3.68
C ASN A 136 0.14 16.83 3.03
N GLU A 137 1.12 17.73 3.08
CA GLU A 137 2.49 17.50 2.57
C GLU A 137 3.20 16.34 3.29
N LEU A 138 3.07 16.27 4.62
CA LEU A 138 3.63 15.16 5.40
C LEU A 138 2.93 13.82 5.11
N MET A 139 1.64 13.84 4.75
CA MET A 139 0.92 12.65 4.31
C MET A 139 1.32 12.22 2.89
N GLN A 140 1.41 13.15 1.95
CA GLN A 140 1.79 12.88 0.55
C GLN A 140 3.23 12.35 0.44
N SER A 141 4.14 12.86 1.28
CA SER A 141 5.52 12.37 1.37
C SER A 141 5.65 11.02 2.09
N GLY A 142 4.56 10.49 2.66
CA GLY A 142 4.55 9.21 3.38
C GLY A 142 5.18 9.27 4.78
N VAL A 143 5.40 10.46 5.33
CA VAL A 143 5.91 10.64 6.71
C VAL A 143 4.78 10.38 7.72
N LEU A 144 3.56 10.83 7.42
CA LEU A 144 2.35 10.58 8.20
C LEU A 144 1.41 9.62 7.46
N VAL A 145 0.75 8.74 8.21
CA VAL A 145 -0.22 7.76 7.71
C VAL A 145 -1.48 7.84 8.56
N GLN A 146 -2.65 7.74 7.91
CA GLN A 146 -3.91 7.69 8.63
C GLN A 146 -4.03 6.39 9.44
N ALA A 147 -4.38 6.51 10.72
CA ALA A 147 -4.47 5.40 11.66
C ALA A 147 -5.91 4.95 11.97
N GLY A 148 -6.90 5.75 11.57
CA GLY A 148 -8.32 5.50 11.86
C GLY A 148 -9.25 6.39 11.03
N ALA A 149 -10.54 6.33 11.31
CA ALA A 149 -11.58 7.04 10.56
C ALA A 149 -11.39 8.56 10.60
N THR A 150 -11.83 9.24 9.54
CA THR A 150 -11.86 10.70 9.48
C THR A 150 -13.11 11.21 10.21
N GLU A 151 -12.92 12.01 11.24
CA GLU A 151 -13.99 12.71 11.95
C GLU A 151 -14.21 14.08 11.32
N HIS A 152 -15.45 14.43 10.98
CA HIS A 152 -15.78 15.77 10.48
C HIS A 152 -16.29 16.65 11.62
N TYR A 153 -15.51 17.66 12.00
CA TYR A 153 -15.96 18.66 12.96
C TYR A 153 -16.52 19.89 12.24
N ALA A 154 -17.63 20.43 12.75
CA ALA A 154 -18.35 21.56 12.13
C ALA A 154 -17.52 22.86 12.03
N ILE A 155 -16.44 23.01 12.80
CA ILE A 155 -15.61 24.24 12.86
C ILE A 155 -14.20 24.00 12.30
N GLU A 156 -13.61 22.82 12.51
CA GLU A 156 -12.21 22.51 12.15
C GLU A 156 -12.09 21.72 10.83
N GLY A 157 -13.21 21.32 10.22
CA GLY A 157 -13.22 20.48 9.02
C GLY A 157 -12.84 19.01 9.31
N PRO A 158 -12.40 18.25 8.30
CA PRO A 158 -12.01 16.84 8.47
C PRO A 158 -10.74 16.71 9.31
N VAL A 159 -10.85 16.08 10.48
CA VAL A 159 -9.77 15.74 11.40
C VAL A 159 -9.60 14.23 11.42
N ALA A 160 -8.39 13.74 11.19
CA ALA A 160 -8.10 12.31 11.25
C ALA A 160 -7.04 12.00 12.30
N PRO A 161 -7.10 10.85 12.97
CA PRO A 161 -6.00 10.34 13.76
C PRO A 161 -4.88 9.90 12.80
N LEU A 162 -3.77 10.62 12.82
CA LEU A 162 -2.58 10.32 12.03
C LEU A 162 -1.50 9.70 12.93
N LYS A 163 -0.69 8.82 12.34
CA LYS A 163 0.51 8.24 12.97
C LYS A 163 1.72 8.49 12.09
N ILE A 164 2.91 8.49 12.69
CA ILE A 164 4.16 8.48 11.96
C ILE A 164 4.32 7.13 11.25
N ALA A 165 4.68 7.14 9.97
CA ALA A 165 4.94 5.93 9.21
C ALA A 165 6.07 5.11 9.86
N ASN A 166 5.96 3.78 9.88
CA ASN A 166 7.01 2.93 10.47
C ASN A 166 8.39 3.17 9.82
N GLY A 167 8.43 3.40 8.51
CA GLY A 167 9.66 3.72 7.78
C GLY A 167 10.25 5.10 8.14
N ALA A 168 9.41 6.06 8.54
CA ALA A 168 9.87 7.37 9.03
C ALA A 168 10.29 7.31 10.50
N LYS A 169 9.58 6.54 11.33
CA LYS A 169 9.82 6.41 12.78
C LYS A 169 11.25 5.97 13.10
N ALA A 170 11.79 5.01 12.35
CA ALA A 170 13.16 4.55 12.53
C ALA A 170 14.23 5.59 12.15
N ARG A 171 13.87 6.59 11.34
CA ARG A 171 14.78 7.62 10.80
C ARG A 171 14.63 8.98 11.48
N LEU A 172 13.58 9.16 12.28
CA LEU A 172 13.36 10.36 13.08
C LEU A 172 14.25 10.33 14.31
N THR A 173 15.38 11.03 14.21
CA THR A 173 16.33 11.22 15.32
C THR A 173 16.07 12.59 15.99
N ARG A 174 16.36 12.71 17.29
CA ARG A 174 16.20 13.97 18.04
C ARG A 174 16.95 15.14 17.39
N GLN A 175 18.12 14.86 16.80
CA GLN A 175 18.93 15.81 16.05
C GLN A 175 18.22 16.34 14.79
N LEU A 176 17.49 15.48 14.06
CA LEU A 176 16.73 15.87 12.88
C LEU A 176 15.60 16.86 13.23
N LEU A 177 15.03 16.69 14.42
CA LEU A 177 13.99 17.56 14.95
C LEU A 177 14.55 18.80 15.68
N ARG A 178 15.87 19.02 15.62
CA ARG A 178 16.59 20.07 16.34
C ARG A 178 16.10 20.20 17.78
N LEU A 179 15.94 19.05 18.44
CA LEU A 179 15.62 19.01 19.86
C LEU A 179 16.95 19.17 20.62
N PRO A 180 17.05 20.11 21.57
CA PRO A 180 18.25 20.23 22.40
C PRO A 180 18.46 18.94 23.21
N GLU A 181 19.71 18.47 23.26
CA GLU A 181 20.14 17.36 24.11
C GLU A 181 20.61 17.96 25.45
N GLY A 182 19.81 17.83 26.51
CA GLY A 182 20.13 18.34 27.84
C GLY A 182 18.97 19.04 28.56
N GLN A 183 19.20 19.53 29.79
CA GLN A 183 18.20 20.26 30.57
C GLN A 183 17.82 21.56 29.86
N LEU A 184 16.51 21.75 29.65
CA LEU A 184 15.94 22.87 28.90
C LEU A 184 16.10 24.19 29.65
N ASP A 185 16.89 25.09 29.08
CA ASP A 185 16.93 26.50 29.47
C ASP A 185 15.59 27.19 29.11
N GLU A 186 15.10 28.08 29.98
CA GLU A 186 13.76 28.69 29.91
C GLU A 186 13.53 29.44 28.59
N GLN A 187 14.59 30.02 28.01
CA GLN A 187 14.53 30.70 26.72
C GLN A 187 14.28 29.74 25.53
N GLN A 188 14.82 28.52 25.60
CA GLN A 188 14.59 27.50 24.57
C GLN A 188 13.16 26.96 24.64
N LYS A 189 12.58 26.85 25.86
CA LYS A 189 11.17 26.48 26.01
C LYS A 189 10.24 27.52 25.39
N ALA A 190 10.54 28.81 25.52
CA ALA A 190 9.75 29.89 24.93
C ALA A 190 9.81 29.86 23.39
N ALA A 191 10.98 29.64 22.79
CA ALA A 191 11.11 29.48 21.34
C ALA A 191 10.38 28.23 20.81
N LEU A 192 10.41 27.13 21.57
CA LEU A 192 9.66 25.91 21.25
C LEU A 192 8.13 26.12 21.35
N MET A 193 7.68 26.86 22.37
CA MET A 193 6.29 27.25 22.58
C MET A 193 5.77 28.16 21.45
N ALA A 194 6.59 29.13 21.03
CA ALA A 194 6.25 30.04 19.91
C ALA A 194 6.18 29.31 18.56
N SER A 195 6.95 28.24 18.37
CA SER A 195 6.93 27.45 17.14
C SER A 195 5.82 26.40 17.07
N ARG A 196 4.90 26.36 18.04
CA ARG A 196 3.80 25.37 18.04
C ARG A 196 2.83 25.64 16.88
N PRO A 197 2.39 24.60 16.15
CA PRO A 197 1.39 24.77 15.10
C PRO A 197 0.07 25.29 15.69
N GLU A 198 -0.53 26.30 15.05
CA GLU A 198 -1.73 27.00 15.56
C GLU A 198 -2.89 26.04 15.84
N PHE A 199 -3.07 25.03 14.99
CA PHE A 199 -4.11 24.00 15.12
C PHE A 199 -3.91 23.01 16.30
N MET A 200 -2.72 23.01 16.92
CA MET A 200 -2.43 22.20 18.12
C MET A 200 -2.59 23.00 19.41
N ALA A 201 -2.43 24.32 19.37
CA ALA A 201 -2.53 25.19 20.55
C ALA A 201 -3.95 25.21 21.15
N GLY A 202 -4.99 25.16 20.32
CA GLY A 202 -6.40 25.24 20.75
C GLY A 202 -6.96 23.98 21.44
N LYS A 203 -6.31 22.82 21.34
CA LYS A 203 -6.89 21.54 21.82
C LYS A 203 -6.82 21.32 23.34
N ARG A 204 -6.09 22.15 24.09
CA ARG A 204 -5.99 22.00 25.56
C ARG A 204 -7.20 22.55 26.33
N SER A 205 -8.00 23.44 25.75
CA SER A 205 -9.09 24.09 26.50
C SER A 205 -10.43 23.32 26.52
N ARG A 206 -10.63 22.31 25.67
CA ARG A 206 -11.97 21.71 25.46
C ARG A 206 -12.16 20.31 26.06
N ARG A 207 -11.15 19.77 26.78
CA ARG A 207 -11.23 18.45 27.43
C ARG A 207 -11.64 18.49 28.92
N GLN A 208 -11.88 19.67 29.48
CA GLN A 208 -12.32 19.85 30.88
C GLN A 208 -13.82 20.19 31.01
N ALA A 209 -14.61 20.06 29.94
CA ALA A 209 -16.05 20.24 29.97
C ALA A 209 -16.73 19.07 29.25
N ALA A 210 -16.63 17.88 29.82
CA ALA A 210 -17.49 16.73 29.57
C ALA A 210 -17.46 15.81 30.78
#